data_AF-A0A954P6N7-F1
#
_entry.id   AF-A0A954P6N7-F1
#
_cell.length_a   1.000
_cell.length_b   1.000
_cell.length_c   1.000
_cell.angle_alpha   90.00
_cell.angle_beta   90.00
_cell.angle_gamma   90.00
#
_symmetry.space_group_name_H-M   'P 1'
#
loop_
_entity.id
_entity.type
_entity.pdbx_description
1 polymer ?
#
loop_
_entity_poly.entity_id
_entity_poly.type
_entity_poly.pdbx_seq_one_letter_code
_entity_poly.pdbx_strand_id
1 'polypeptide(L)'
;YSLALVNAMGEMLIARDPLGIKPMCYAIEGPLLAAASESVALSNLGFRKESIKSLEPGTAISVVDNKISIERFSDNPRRGHCFFEWIYFANVASTMDGRSVYLSRKSLGEELARMETVVKDDDTIVVPVPDTSKAAADAMAYRLGVPCLEGLIRNRYSGRTFIEGGANREAKAAAKYTPLPEVL
;
A
#
# COMPACT_ATOMS: atom_id res chain seq x y z
N TYR A 1 -4.59 -15.60 -3.30
CA TYR A 1 -3.90 -15.30 -4.57
C TYR A 1 -4.68 -14.25 -5.35
N SER A 2 -3.95 -13.45 -6.13
CA SER A 2 -4.50 -12.64 -7.23
C SER A 2 -3.82 -13.14 -8.51
N LEU A 3 -4.59 -13.50 -9.53
CA LEU A 3 -4.09 -14.15 -10.74
C LEU A 3 -4.51 -13.35 -11.97
N ALA A 4 -3.62 -13.26 -12.96
CA ALA A 4 -3.93 -12.91 -14.34
C ALA A 4 -3.26 -13.94 -15.26
N LEU A 5 -4.01 -14.50 -16.19
CA LEU A 5 -3.58 -15.52 -17.13
C LEU A 5 -4.07 -15.15 -18.54
N VAL A 6 -3.24 -15.42 -19.54
CA VAL A 6 -3.61 -15.35 -20.95
C VAL A 6 -3.22 -16.67 -21.60
N ASN A 7 -4.13 -17.27 -22.37
CA ASN A 7 -3.86 -18.53 -23.07
C ASN A 7 -3.41 -18.29 -24.53
N ALA A 8 -3.07 -19.37 -25.23
CA ALA A 8 -2.58 -19.32 -26.61
C ALA A 8 -3.63 -18.81 -27.64
N MET A 9 -4.91 -18.79 -27.26
CA MET A 9 -6.00 -18.26 -28.10
C MET A 9 -6.22 -16.75 -27.87
N GLY A 10 -5.46 -16.14 -26.95
CA GLY A 10 -5.61 -14.72 -26.59
C GLY A 10 -6.73 -14.47 -25.58
N GLU A 11 -7.31 -15.51 -24.99
CA GLU A 11 -8.32 -15.36 -23.94
C GLU A 11 -7.64 -15.03 -22.62
N MET A 12 -8.28 -14.18 -21.82
CA MET A 12 -7.77 -13.72 -20.53
C MET A 12 -8.64 -14.22 -19.38
N LEU A 13 -7.99 -14.60 -18.27
CA LEU A 13 -8.63 -14.86 -16.99
C LEU A 13 -7.93 -14.06 -15.90
N ILE A 14 -8.72 -13.29 -15.15
CA ILE A 14 -8.31 -12.57 -13.96
C ILE A 14 -9.11 -13.13 -12.78
N ALA A 15 -8.47 -13.51 -11.68
CA ALA A 15 -9.17 -14.08 -10.53
C ALA A 15 -8.60 -13.60 -9.20
N ARG A 16 -9.49 -13.43 -8.21
CA ARG A 16 -9.12 -13.15 -6.82
C ARG A 16 -9.58 -14.29 -5.92
N ASP A 17 -8.72 -14.72 -5.00
CA ASP A 17 -9.02 -15.83 -4.11
C ASP A 17 -10.28 -15.60 -3.26
N PRO A 18 -10.94 -16.69 -2.78
CA PRO A 18 -12.18 -16.60 -2.01
C PRO A 18 -12.09 -15.78 -0.72
N LEU A 19 -10.91 -15.64 -0.12
CA LEU A 19 -10.73 -14.85 1.10
C LEU A 19 -10.35 -13.39 0.80
N GLY A 20 -9.97 -13.07 -0.43
CA GLY A 20 -9.52 -11.74 -0.84
C GLY A 20 -8.22 -11.33 -0.17
N ILE A 21 -7.33 -12.28 0.15
CA ILE A 21 -6.10 -12.02 0.92
C ILE A 21 -5.22 -10.98 0.19
N LYS A 22 -5.01 -11.20 -1.11
CA LYS A 22 -4.24 -10.30 -1.95
C LYS A 22 -5.16 -9.33 -2.70
N PRO A 23 -4.74 -8.07 -2.88
CA PRO A 23 -5.55 -7.08 -3.57
C PRO A 23 -5.59 -7.38 -5.07
N MET A 24 -6.72 -7.04 -5.68
CA MET A 24 -6.90 -7.05 -7.14
C MET A 24 -7.94 -6.00 -7.48
N CYS A 25 -7.64 -5.16 -8.45
CA CYS A 25 -8.56 -4.18 -8.98
C CYS A 25 -8.55 -4.24 -10.51
N TYR A 26 -9.62 -3.73 -11.11
CA TYR A 26 -9.81 -3.69 -12.55
C TYR A 26 -10.52 -2.42 -12.96
N ALA A 27 -10.40 -2.07 -14.24
CA ALA A 27 -11.15 -0.99 -14.87
C ALA A 27 -11.64 -1.46 -16.24
N ILE A 28 -12.86 -1.04 -16.59
CA ILE A 28 -13.45 -1.26 -17.91
C ILE A 28 -13.89 0.08 -18.48
N GLU A 29 -13.34 0.45 -19.64
CA GLU A 29 -13.72 1.66 -20.37
C GLU A 29 -13.89 1.35 -21.86
N GLY A 30 -15.13 1.32 -22.32
CA GLY A 30 -15.45 0.88 -23.67
C GLY A 30 -14.94 -0.54 -23.90
N PRO A 31 -14.09 -0.80 -24.92
CA PRO A 31 -13.53 -2.13 -25.18
C PRO A 31 -12.30 -2.46 -24.31
N LEU A 32 -11.78 -1.50 -23.53
CA LEU A 32 -10.55 -1.69 -22.75
C LEU A 32 -10.87 -2.32 -21.40
N LEU A 33 -10.20 -3.44 -21.10
CA LEU A 33 -10.10 -4.03 -19.77
C LEU A 33 -8.64 -3.97 -19.32
N ALA A 34 -8.43 -3.51 -18.08
CA ALA A 34 -7.15 -3.64 -17.41
C ALA A 34 -7.37 -4.10 -15.97
N ALA A 35 -6.41 -4.85 -15.44
CA ALA A 35 -6.39 -5.24 -14.05
C ALA A 35 -4.98 -5.12 -13.47
N ALA A 36 -4.92 -4.83 -12.17
CA ALA A 36 -3.67 -4.67 -11.45
C ALA A 36 -3.86 -5.03 -9.97
N SER A 37 -2.77 -5.32 -9.28
CA SER A 37 -2.80 -5.51 -7.83
C SER A 37 -3.24 -4.23 -7.09
N GLU A 38 -2.98 -3.05 -7.66
CA GLU A 38 -3.21 -1.76 -7.02
C GLU A 38 -3.82 -0.72 -7.97
N SER A 39 -4.72 0.12 -7.44
CA SER A 39 -5.46 1.11 -8.24
C SER A 39 -4.56 2.20 -8.82
N VAL A 40 -3.43 2.50 -8.17
CA VAL A 40 -2.49 3.53 -8.65
C VAL A 40 -1.91 3.17 -10.02
N ALA A 41 -1.73 1.88 -10.31
CA ALA A 41 -1.26 1.42 -11.62
C ALA A 41 -2.27 1.77 -12.72
N LEU A 42 -3.56 1.50 -12.48
CA LEU A 42 -4.62 1.81 -13.44
C LEU A 42 -4.82 3.32 -13.59
N SER A 43 -4.70 4.06 -12.49
CA SER A 43 -4.79 5.54 -12.51
C SER A 43 -3.67 6.16 -13.34
N ASN A 44 -2.44 5.65 -13.19
CA ASN A 44 -1.27 6.10 -13.96
C ASN A 44 -1.36 5.74 -15.46
N LEU A 45 -2.11 4.68 -15.81
CA LEU A 45 -2.42 4.33 -17.20
C LEU A 45 -3.53 5.19 -17.80
N GLY A 46 -4.15 6.08 -17.02
CA GLY A 46 -5.17 7.02 -17.50
C GLY A 46 -6.61 6.55 -17.36
N PHE A 47 -6.88 5.41 -16.72
CA PHE A 47 -8.25 5.01 -16.40
C PHE A 47 -8.87 5.98 -15.41
N ARG A 48 -10.13 6.37 -15.64
CA ARG A 48 -10.89 7.24 -14.74
C ARG A 48 -11.08 6.55 -13.40
N LYS A 49 -10.94 7.31 -12.30
CA LYS A 49 -11.03 6.76 -10.94
C LYS A 49 -12.35 6.04 -10.68
N GLU A 50 -13.44 6.53 -11.25
CA GLU A 50 -14.79 5.99 -11.11
C GLU A 50 -14.97 4.64 -11.84
N SER A 51 -14.09 4.36 -12.81
CA SER A 51 -14.06 3.07 -13.52
C SER A 51 -13.27 1.99 -12.77
N ILE A 52 -12.37 2.39 -11.87
CA ILE A 52 -11.49 1.48 -11.14
C ILE A 52 -12.25 0.87 -9.97
N LYS A 53 -12.39 -0.45 -9.97
CA LYS A 53 -13.13 -1.22 -8.96
C LYS A 53 -12.24 -2.31 -8.37
N SER A 54 -12.41 -2.58 -7.08
CA SER A 54 -11.84 -3.79 -6.49
C SER A 54 -12.57 -5.02 -7.03
N LEU A 55 -11.83 -6.07 -7.37
CA LEU A 55 -12.42 -7.34 -7.72
C LEU A 55 -12.86 -8.04 -6.44
N GLU A 56 -14.13 -8.40 -6.31
CA GLU A 56 -14.63 -9.04 -5.09
C GLU A 56 -13.92 -10.40 -4.83
N PRO A 57 -13.73 -10.79 -3.56
CA PRO A 57 -13.22 -12.12 -3.22
C PRO A 57 -14.03 -13.23 -3.91
N GLY A 58 -13.33 -14.28 -4.38
CA GLY A 58 -13.97 -15.41 -5.05
C GLY A 58 -14.60 -15.09 -6.41
N THR A 59 -14.17 -14.00 -7.05
CA THR A 59 -14.69 -13.54 -8.34
C THR A 59 -13.59 -13.58 -9.41
N ALA A 60 -14.00 -13.90 -10.63
CA ALA A 60 -13.15 -13.89 -11.81
C ALA A 60 -13.72 -12.98 -12.91
N ILE A 61 -12.83 -12.43 -13.73
CA ILE A 61 -13.15 -11.74 -14.97
C ILE A 61 -12.55 -12.58 -16.10
N SER A 62 -13.35 -12.93 -17.10
CA SER A 62 -12.86 -13.62 -18.30
C SER A 62 -13.07 -12.76 -19.54
N VAL A 63 -12.16 -12.89 -20.50
CA VAL A 63 -12.27 -12.32 -21.84
C VAL A 63 -12.18 -13.46 -22.84
N VAL A 64 -13.30 -13.79 -23.46
CA VAL A 64 -13.44 -14.87 -24.45
C VAL A 64 -14.18 -14.29 -25.66
N ASP A 65 -13.68 -14.50 -26.87
CA ASP A 65 -14.26 -13.95 -28.11
C ASP A 65 -14.54 -12.43 -28.03
N ASN A 66 -13.62 -11.66 -27.43
CA ASN A 66 -13.75 -10.22 -27.16
C ASN A 66 -14.94 -9.83 -26.24
N LYS A 67 -15.53 -10.78 -25.52
CA LYS A 67 -16.59 -10.54 -24.54
C LYS A 67 -16.02 -10.62 -23.14
N ILE A 68 -16.27 -9.57 -22.36
CA ILE A 68 -15.90 -9.51 -20.95
C ILE A 68 -17.05 -10.08 -20.13
N SER A 69 -16.76 -11.04 -19.25
CA SER A 69 -17.69 -11.54 -18.24
C SER A 69 -17.09 -11.43 -16.85
N ILE A 70 -17.92 -11.22 -15.83
CA ILE A 70 -17.50 -11.16 -14.42
C ILE A 70 -18.39 -12.13 -13.64
N GLU A 71 -17.77 -13.15 -13.06
CA GLU A 71 -18.49 -14.27 -12.44
C GLU A 71 -17.91 -14.61 -11.08
N ARG A 72 -18.79 -14.91 -10.13
CA ARG A 72 -18.38 -15.40 -8.82
C ARG A 72 -18.24 -16.93 -8.89
N PHE A 73 -17.06 -17.43 -8.54
CA PHE A 73 -16.75 -18.86 -8.48
C PHE A 73 -16.75 -19.41 -7.05
N SER A 74 -16.87 -18.54 -6.03
CA SER A 74 -16.96 -18.95 -4.62
C SER A 74 -17.79 -17.97 -3.79
N ASP A 75 -18.71 -18.50 -2.99
CA ASP A 75 -19.57 -17.74 -2.06
C ASP A 75 -19.05 -17.76 -0.61
N ASN A 76 -17.74 -17.94 -0.41
CA ASN A 76 -17.17 -17.96 0.93
C ASN A 76 -17.49 -16.64 1.67
N PRO A 77 -18.23 -16.68 2.81
CA PRO A 77 -18.63 -15.47 3.50
C PRO A 77 -17.47 -14.82 4.28
N ARG A 78 -16.35 -15.52 4.46
CA ARG A 78 -15.20 -15.04 5.22
C ARG A 78 -14.28 -14.19 4.34
N ARG A 79 -13.78 -13.10 4.92
CA ARG A 79 -12.73 -12.25 4.33
C ARG A 79 -11.46 -12.34 5.18
N GLY A 80 -10.30 -12.31 4.52
CA GLY A 80 -8.99 -12.49 5.14
C GLY A 80 -7.94 -11.54 4.56
N HIS A 81 -8.27 -10.25 4.46
CA HIS A 81 -7.37 -9.25 3.88
C HIS A 81 -5.98 -9.26 4.55
N CYS A 82 -4.92 -9.15 3.76
CA CYS A 82 -3.57 -9.01 4.28
C CYS A 82 -3.38 -7.62 4.91
N PHE A 83 -3.30 -7.56 6.25
CA PHE A 83 -3.11 -6.28 6.96
C PHE A 83 -1.81 -5.55 6.57
N PHE A 84 -0.77 -6.31 6.18
CA PHE A 84 0.51 -5.73 5.75
C PHE A 84 0.39 -4.85 4.50
N GLU A 85 -0.59 -5.09 3.63
CA GLU A 85 -0.85 -4.20 2.49
C GLU A 85 -1.24 -2.80 2.96
N TRP A 86 -2.08 -2.73 3.99
CA TRP A 86 -2.60 -1.47 4.55
C TRP A 86 -1.53 -0.68 5.30
N ILE A 87 -0.71 -1.37 6.11
CA ILE A 87 0.27 -0.70 6.96
C ILE A 87 1.59 -0.40 6.24
N TYR A 88 1.95 -1.14 5.19
CA TYR A 88 3.30 -1.06 4.63
C TYR A 88 3.41 -1.29 3.12
N PHE A 89 2.95 -2.43 2.58
CA PHE A 89 3.30 -2.83 1.22
C PHE A 89 2.64 -1.99 0.12
N ALA A 90 1.35 -1.71 0.23
CA ALA A 90 0.63 -1.02 -0.83
C ALA A 90 1.15 0.41 -0.98
N ASN A 91 1.11 0.91 -2.22
CA ASN A 91 1.36 2.30 -2.48
C ASN A 91 0.34 3.16 -1.72
N VAL A 92 0.82 4.23 -1.10
CA VAL A 92 0.00 5.13 -0.27
C VAL A 92 -1.12 5.81 -1.08
N ALA A 93 -0.92 5.99 -2.39
CA ALA A 93 -1.89 6.57 -3.31
C ALA A 93 -2.96 5.56 -3.80
N SER A 94 -2.86 4.29 -3.42
CA SER A 94 -3.82 3.26 -3.83
C SER A 94 -5.11 3.31 -3.00
N THR A 95 -6.19 2.82 -3.61
CA THR A 95 -7.45 2.44 -2.98
C THR A 95 -7.61 0.94 -3.15
N MET A 96 -7.84 0.23 -2.06
CA MET A 96 -8.08 -1.21 -2.05
C MET A 96 -9.42 -1.45 -1.37
N ASP A 97 -10.25 -2.37 -1.85
CA ASP A 97 -11.51 -2.75 -1.21
C ASP A 97 -12.36 -1.54 -0.75
N GLY A 98 -12.42 -0.49 -1.58
CA GLY A 98 -13.16 0.76 -1.33
C GLY A 98 -12.56 1.70 -0.28
N ARG A 99 -11.35 1.44 0.26
CA ARG A 99 -10.69 2.31 1.24
C ARG A 99 -9.33 2.79 0.74
N SER A 100 -9.04 4.07 1.01
CA SER A 100 -7.75 4.68 0.72
C SER A 100 -6.66 4.14 1.65
N VAL A 101 -5.51 3.76 1.08
CA VAL A 101 -4.33 3.36 1.87
C VAL A 101 -3.82 4.52 2.72
N TYR A 102 -3.72 5.72 2.15
CA TYR A 102 -3.34 6.93 2.89
C TYR A 102 -4.23 7.16 4.11
N LEU A 103 -5.56 7.16 3.93
CA LEU A 103 -6.48 7.41 5.04
C LEU A 103 -6.43 6.31 6.11
N SER A 104 -6.24 5.05 5.70
CA SER A 104 -6.03 3.96 6.66
C SER A 104 -4.77 4.20 7.51
N ARG A 105 -3.66 4.62 6.91
CA ARG A 105 -2.42 4.94 7.65
C ARG A 105 -2.55 6.18 8.53
N LYS A 106 -3.27 7.20 8.06
CA LYS A 106 -3.65 8.38 8.86
C LYS A 106 -4.41 7.95 10.12
N SER A 107 -5.45 7.14 9.99
CA SER A 107 -6.22 6.64 11.15
C SER A 107 -5.37 5.85 12.14
N LEU A 108 -4.38 5.07 11.67
CA LEU A 108 -3.43 4.42 12.58
C LEU A 108 -2.62 5.42 13.39
N GLY A 109 -2.16 6.51 12.77
CA GLY A 109 -1.48 7.60 13.48
C GLY A 109 -2.36 8.28 14.54
N GLU A 110 -3.65 8.45 14.26
CA GLU A 110 -4.60 9.01 15.21
C GLU A 110 -4.83 8.09 16.42
N GLU A 111 -4.87 6.77 16.21
CA GLU A 111 -4.96 5.80 17.30
C GLU A 111 -3.65 5.72 18.11
N LEU A 112 -2.49 5.83 17.45
CA LEU A 112 -1.20 5.92 18.15
C LEU A 112 -1.14 7.15 19.06
N ALA A 113 -1.59 8.32 18.59
CA ALA A 113 -1.68 9.52 19.41
C ALA A 113 -2.59 9.33 20.63
N ARG A 114 -3.70 8.58 20.50
CA ARG A 114 -4.61 8.28 21.61
C ARG A 114 -3.97 7.38 22.66
N MET A 115 -3.05 6.51 22.25
CA MET A 115 -2.34 5.58 23.12
C MET A 115 -1.06 6.18 23.72
N GLU A 116 -0.62 7.34 23.24
CA GLU A 116 0.61 8.00 23.66
C GLU A 116 0.50 8.51 25.11
N THR A 117 1.53 8.25 25.90
CA THR A 117 1.62 8.60 27.32
C THR A 117 2.82 9.47 27.66
N VAL A 118 3.70 9.73 26.69
CA VAL A 118 4.85 10.63 26.85
C VAL A 118 4.38 12.02 27.29
N VAL A 119 5.02 12.53 28.35
CA VAL A 119 4.86 13.91 28.80
C VAL A 119 5.46 14.82 27.73
N LYS A 120 4.64 15.74 27.22
CA LYS A 120 5.03 16.68 26.18
C LYS A 120 5.53 17.98 26.82
N ASP A 121 6.59 18.54 26.26
CA ASP A 121 7.15 19.85 26.55
C ASP A 121 7.27 20.68 25.26
N ASP A 122 7.88 21.86 25.35
CA ASP A 122 7.99 22.82 24.24
C ASP A 122 8.90 22.31 23.11
N ASP A 123 9.78 21.35 23.37
CA ASP A 123 10.71 20.76 22.41
C ASP A 123 10.20 19.44 21.83
N THR A 124 9.00 19.01 22.23
CA THR A 124 8.45 17.73 21.77
C THR A 124 8.04 17.79 20.30
N ILE A 125 8.55 16.84 19.53
CA ILE A 125 8.25 16.67 18.09
C ILE A 125 7.92 15.21 17.76
N VAL A 126 7.25 15.00 16.63
CA VAL A 126 7.11 13.68 16.00
C VAL A 126 8.02 13.61 14.78
N VAL A 127 8.82 12.56 14.69
CA VAL A 127 9.72 12.31 13.57
C VAL A 127 9.31 11.02 12.84
N PRO A 128 8.89 11.08 11.56
CA PRO A 128 8.61 9.88 10.78
C PRO A 128 9.91 9.15 10.43
N VAL A 129 9.88 7.82 10.46
CA VAL A 129 10.87 6.99 9.75
C VAL A 129 10.42 6.87 8.29
N PRO A 130 11.14 7.44 7.31
CA PRO A 130 10.63 7.52 5.95
C PRO A 130 10.61 6.16 5.23
N ASP A 131 9.77 5.94 4.22
CA ASP A 131 8.76 6.88 3.69
C ASP A 131 7.34 6.51 4.15
N THR A 132 7.11 5.25 4.51
CA THR A 132 5.77 4.71 4.78
C THR A 132 5.10 5.36 5.98
N SER A 133 5.86 5.69 7.04
CA SER A 133 5.29 6.17 8.29
C SER A 133 4.80 7.61 8.23
N LYS A 134 5.15 8.39 7.19
CA LYS A 134 4.84 9.83 7.11
C LYS A 134 3.36 10.13 7.35
N ALA A 135 2.46 9.41 6.67
CA ALA A 135 1.02 9.60 6.85
C ALA A 135 0.52 9.36 8.29
N ALA A 136 1.11 8.37 8.99
CA ALA A 136 0.77 8.08 10.38
C ALA A 136 1.40 9.08 11.35
N ALA A 137 2.66 9.45 11.13
CA ALA A 137 3.39 10.44 11.93
C ALA A 137 2.72 11.82 11.85
N ASP A 138 2.39 12.29 10.65
CA ASP A 138 1.69 13.56 10.44
C ASP A 138 0.36 13.60 11.21
N ALA A 139 -0.41 12.51 11.14
CA ALA A 139 -1.68 12.40 11.83
C ALA A 139 -1.51 12.32 13.35
N MET A 140 -0.50 11.59 13.83
CA MET A 140 -0.17 11.49 15.24
C MET A 140 0.23 12.85 15.81
N ALA A 141 1.15 13.56 15.16
CA ALA A 141 1.61 14.89 15.54
C ALA A 141 0.45 15.88 15.62
N TYR A 142 -0.40 15.89 14.59
CA TYR A 142 -1.60 16.73 14.55
C TYR A 142 -2.55 16.45 15.73
N ARG A 143 -2.76 15.19 16.09
CA ARG A 143 -3.62 14.81 17.23
C ARG A 143 -3.01 15.11 18.59
N LEU A 144 -1.68 15.04 18.69
CA LEU A 144 -0.94 15.37 19.91
C LEU A 144 -0.74 16.87 20.11
N GLY A 145 -0.95 17.68 19.06
CA GLY A 145 -0.74 19.12 19.09
C GLY A 145 0.74 19.53 19.05
N VAL A 146 1.60 18.70 18.44
CA VAL A 146 3.05 18.94 18.33
C VAL A 146 3.50 18.97 16.87
N PRO A 147 4.65 19.58 16.55
CA PRO A 147 5.19 19.58 15.19
C PRO A 147 5.55 18.17 14.68
N CYS A 148 5.34 17.94 13.38
CA CYS A 148 5.92 16.80 12.66
C CYS A 148 7.12 17.31 11.86
N LEU A 149 8.33 16.82 12.13
CA LEU A 149 9.57 17.27 11.49
C LEU A 149 10.34 16.10 10.89
N GLU A 150 11.03 16.34 9.77
CA GLU A 150 11.95 15.36 9.20
C GLU A 150 13.25 15.36 10.01
N GLY A 151 13.43 14.40 10.91
CA GLY A 151 14.71 14.14 11.59
C GLY A 151 15.57 13.06 10.91
N LEU A 152 14.99 12.34 9.94
CA LEU A 152 15.63 11.26 9.21
C LEU A 152 15.36 11.40 7.71
N ILE A 153 16.39 11.37 6.89
CA ILE A 153 16.28 11.41 5.42
C ILE A 153 16.64 10.04 4.85
N ARG A 154 15.73 9.43 4.08
CA ARG A 154 16.02 8.16 3.42
C ARG A 154 17.08 8.32 2.35
N ASN A 155 18.13 7.51 2.44
CA ASN A 155 19.14 7.40 1.39
C ASN A 155 18.59 6.60 0.20
N ARG A 156 18.18 7.30 -0.86
CA ARG A 156 17.63 6.68 -2.09
C ARG A 156 18.66 5.93 -2.93
N TYR A 157 19.94 6.14 -2.66
CA TYR A 157 21.06 5.53 -3.38
C TYR A 157 21.63 4.31 -2.66
N SER A 158 21.01 3.89 -1.54
CA SER A 158 21.40 2.67 -0.84
C SER A 158 21.14 1.44 -1.73
N GLY A 159 22.23 0.85 -2.23
CA GLY A 159 22.20 -0.33 -3.08
C GLY A 159 22.11 -1.64 -2.28
N ARG A 160 22.17 -2.76 -3.00
CA ARG A 160 22.27 -4.09 -2.37
C ARG A 160 23.62 -4.18 -1.63
N THR A 161 23.61 -4.65 -0.39
CA THR A 161 24.83 -4.97 0.34
C THR A 161 25.28 -6.39 -0.02
N PHE A 162 26.54 -6.56 -0.42
CA PHE A 162 27.11 -7.89 -0.66
C PHE A 162 27.33 -8.65 0.66
N ILE A 163 27.34 -9.98 0.57
CA ILE A 163 27.64 -10.87 1.70
C ILE A 163 29.13 -10.71 2.00
N GLU A 164 29.43 -9.98 3.08
CA GLU A 164 30.77 -9.81 3.61
C GLU A 164 30.81 -10.40 5.02
N GLY A 165 31.87 -11.14 5.35
CA GLY A 165 32.08 -11.65 6.70
C GLY A 165 32.58 -10.54 7.63
N GLY A 166 31.81 -10.16 8.65
CA GLY A 166 32.28 -9.24 9.70
C GLY A 166 31.20 -8.32 10.28
N ALA A 167 31.52 -7.77 11.47
CA ALA A 167 30.67 -7.04 12.43
C ALA A 167 30.03 -5.71 11.96
N ASN A 168 29.94 -5.45 10.65
CA ASN A 168 29.57 -4.14 10.11
C ASN A 168 28.08 -4.01 9.73
N ARG A 169 27.20 -4.78 10.38
CA ARG A 169 25.74 -4.73 10.14
C ARG A 169 25.10 -3.42 10.61
N GLU A 170 25.55 -2.88 11.74
CA GLU A 170 25.02 -1.63 12.30
C GLU A 170 25.33 -0.43 11.40
N ALA A 171 26.58 -0.30 10.93
CA ALA A 171 26.97 0.75 9.99
C ALA A 171 26.15 0.71 8.68
N LYS A 172 25.83 -0.51 8.18
CA LYS A 172 24.99 -0.68 6.98
C LYS A 172 23.52 -0.31 7.24
N ALA A 173 23.00 -0.56 8.44
CA ALA A 173 21.67 -0.12 8.82
C ALA A 173 21.60 1.41 8.95
N ALA A 174 22.62 2.01 9.57
CA ALA A 174 22.77 3.47 9.66
C ALA A 174 22.84 4.14 8.29
N ALA A 175 23.49 3.51 7.29
CA ALA A 175 23.58 4.07 5.94
C ALA A 175 22.24 4.19 5.17
N LYS A 176 21.14 3.59 5.67
CA LYS A 176 19.82 3.68 5.04
C LYS A 176 19.15 5.03 5.28
N TYR A 177 19.49 5.72 6.37
CA TYR A 177 18.91 7.00 6.75
C TYR A 177 19.99 7.95 7.21
N THR A 178 19.95 9.19 6.75
CA THR A 178 20.81 10.26 7.24
C THR A 178 20.04 11.01 8.33
N PRO A 179 20.51 11.00 9.60
CA PRO A 179 19.91 11.84 10.63
C PRO A 179 20.18 13.32 10.37
N LEU A 180 19.28 14.18 10.84
CA LEU A 180 19.42 15.65 10.83
C LEU A 180 19.58 16.13 12.28
N PRO A 181 20.82 16.25 12.81
CA PRO A 181 21.08 16.63 14.20
C PRO A 181 20.59 18.04 14.55
N GLU A 182 20.35 18.91 13.57
CA GLU A 182 19.75 20.22 13.79
C GLU A 182 18.25 20.17 14.09
N VAL A 183 17.61 19.01 13.91
CA VAL A 183 16.19 18.74 14.21
C VAL A 183 16.03 17.84 15.44
N LEU A 184 16.95 16.90 15.66
CA LEU A 184 16.93 15.89 16.74
C LEU A 184 17.66 16.38 17.99
#